data_AF-A0A524NEI5-F1
#
_entry.id   AF-A0A524NEI5-F1
#
_cell.length_a   1.000
_cell.length_b   1.000
_cell.length_c   1.000
_cell.angle_alpha   90.00
_cell.angle_beta   90.00
_cell.angle_gamma   90.00
#
_symmetry.space_group_name_H-M   'P 1'
#
loop_
_entity.id
_entity.type
_entity.pdbx_description
1 polymer ?
#
loop_
_entity_poly.entity_id
_entity_poly.type
_entity_poly.pdbx_seq_one_letter_code
_entity_poly.pdbx_strand_id
1 'polypeptide(L)'
;MLGSILPAVVNGVVYVASHDHNVYALNAQTGSKICSYETGDSVLSSPAVANDVVYIGSNDYKVYALNAQTGSEIWSYKTGQAVESTPSIANGVVYVGSMDSNVYAFGSITVPQPSPPLSSPSLSSIPSSSKPSTSTISNGSIRIIIGIIVIVVIIKGLVVGISSMKRSKSKSAC
;
A
#
# COMPACT_ATOMS: atom_id res chain seq x y z
N MET A 1 23.19 -29.15 5.69
CA MET A 1 23.92 -28.02 5.06
C MET A 1 23.66 -26.83 5.96
N LEU A 2 24.64 -26.36 6.75
CA LEU A 2 24.44 -25.17 7.59
C LEU A 2 24.62 -23.95 6.67
N GLY A 3 23.54 -23.54 5.99
CA GLY A 3 23.52 -22.29 5.24
C GLY A 3 23.71 -21.14 6.22
N SER A 4 24.66 -20.23 5.94
CA SER A 4 24.85 -19.06 6.80
C SER A 4 23.58 -18.21 6.81
N ILE A 5 22.93 -18.11 7.97
CA ILE A 5 21.85 -17.15 8.20
C ILE A 5 22.48 -15.75 8.25
N LEU A 6 22.00 -14.84 7.41
CA LEU A 6 22.49 -13.46 7.34
C LEU A 6 21.56 -12.53 8.14
N PRO A 7 22.11 -11.58 8.90
CA PRO A 7 21.29 -10.54 9.54
C PRO A 7 20.82 -9.52 8.50
N ALA A 8 19.66 -8.91 8.74
CA ALA A 8 19.17 -7.76 7.97
C ALA A 8 19.17 -6.50 8.82
N VAL A 9 19.48 -5.34 8.24
CA VAL A 9 19.53 -4.07 8.97
C VAL A 9 18.63 -3.04 8.30
N VAL A 10 17.70 -2.46 9.05
CA VAL A 10 16.87 -1.32 8.61
C VAL A 10 16.64 -0.36 9.77
N ASN A 11 16.63 0.94 9.51
CA ASN A 11 16.26 1.97 10.50
C ASN A 11 16.98 1.87 11.87
N GLY A 12 18.24 1.43 11.88
CA GLY A 12 19.01 1.27 13.12
C GLY A 12 18.65 0.02 13.95
N VAL A 13 17.93 -0.93 13.35
CA VAL A 13 17.56 -2.23 13.93
C VAL A 13 18.19 -3.36 13.11
N VAL A 14 18.81 -4.32 13.80
CA VAL A 14 19.35 -5.56 13.24
C VAL A 14 18.36 -6.70 13.51
N TYR A 15 17.94 -7.40 12.46
CA TYR A 15 17.08 -8.57 12.54
C TYR A 15 17.91 -9.83 12.34
N VAL A 16 17.75 -10.78 13.24
CA VAL A 16 18.48 -12.05 13.24
C VAL A 16 17.49 -13.20 13.41
N ALA A 17 17.52 -14.16 12.49
CA ALA A 17 16.82 -15.42 12.64
C ALA A 17 17.67 -16.44 13.40
N SER A 18 17.03 -17.30 14.19
CA SER A 18 17.73 -18.24 15.06
C SER A 18 17.06 -19.62 15.10
N HIS A 19 17.88 -20.63 15.41
CA HIS A 19 17.46 -22.03 15.57
C HIS A 19 16.58 -22.26 16.81
N ASP A 20 16.54 -21.31 17.74
CA ASP A 20 15.72 -21.37 18.96
C ASP A 20 14.26 -20.94 18.73
N HIS A 21 13.78 -21.04 17.49
CA HIS A 21 12.42 -20.67 17.08
C HIS A 21 12.11 -19.18 17.22
N ASN A 22 13.14 -18.33 17.25
CA ASN A 22 12.95 -16.89 17.41
C ASN A 22 13.56 -16.07 16.28
N VAL A 23 12.90 -14.95 15.99
CA VAL A 23 13.47 -13.82 15.27
C VAL A 23 13.71 -12.69 16.27
N TYR A 24 14.94 -12.20 16.32
CA TYR A 24 15.36 -11.14 17.22
C TYR A 24 15.49 -9.81 16.49
N ALA A 25 15.04 -8.73 17.12
CA ALA A 25 15.32 -7.37 16.72
C ALA A 25 16.25 -6.73 17.75
N LEU A 26 17.41 -6.26 17.32
CA LEU A 26 18.44 -5.66 18.17
C LEU A 26 18.71 -4.22 17.74
N ASN A 27 19.03 -3.35 18.68
CA ASN A 27 19.49 -2.01 18.37
C ASN A 27 20.89 -2.09 17.70
N ALA A 28 21.03 -1.51 16.51
CA ALA A 28 22.27 -1.61 15.72
C ALA A 28 23.46 -0.87 16.34
N GLN A 29 23.22 0.10 17.23
CA GLN A 29 24.28 0.85 17.90
C GLN A 29 24.72 0.19 19.21
N THR A 30 23.76 -0.32 19.99
CA THR A 30 24.06 -0.84 21.34
C THR A 30 24.09 -2.36 21.41
N GLY A 31 23.58 -3.06 20.40
CA GLY A 31 23.37 -4.52 20.41
C GLY A 31 22.26 -4.98 21.37
N SER A 32 21.56 -4.07 22.04
CA SER A 32 20.52 -4.41 23.01
C SER A 32 19.29 -4.98 22.31
N LYS A 33 18.69 -6.02 22.89
CA LYS A 33 17.44 -6.59 22.38
C LYS A 33 16.30 -5.58 22.49
N ILE A 34 15.64 -5.31 21.36
CA ILE A 34 14.43 -4.48 21.27
C ILE A 34 13.21 -5.37 21.48
N CYS A 35 13.08 -6.42 20.67
CA CYS A 35 12.01 -7.40 20.77
C CYS A 35 12.42 -8.75 20.19
N SER A 36 11.56 -9.75 20.36
CA SER A 36 11.66 -11.05 19.73
C SER A 36 10.28 -11.53 19.31
N TYR A 37 10.22 -12.28 18.21
CA TYR A 37 9.01 -12.93 17.72
C TYR A 37 9.26 -14.45 17.64
N GLU A 38 8.39 -15.22 18.30
CA GLU A 38 8.48 -16.68 18.35
C GLU A 38 7.71 -17.29 17.17
N THR A 39 8.40 -18.12 16.40
CA THR A 39 7.83 -18.97 15.34
C THR A 39 7.49 -20.36 15.89
N GLY A 40 6.77 -21.17 15.12
CA GLY A 40 6.39 -22.51 15.54
C GLY A 40 7.52 -23.55 15.46
N ASP A 41 8.62 -23.22 14.77
CA ASP A 41 9.83 -24.04 14.65
C ASP A 41 11.03 -23.13 14.26
N SER A 42 12.18 -23.73 14.03
CA SER A 42 13.47 -23.12 13.76
C SER A 42 13.39 -22.18 12.56
N VAL A 43 14.00 -21.00 12.69
CA VAL A 43 14.08 -20.02 11.60
C VAL A 43 15.45 -20.16 10.94
N LEU A 44 15.50 -20.90 9.83
CA LEU A 44 16.73 -21.15 9.08
C LEU A 44 16.89 -20.22 7.87
N SER A 45 15.89 -19.40 7.58
CA SER A 45 15.96 -18.40 6.52
C SER A 45 16.64 -17.12 6.99
N SER A 46 17.35 -16.44 6.09
CA SER A 46 17.81 -15.07 6.36
C SER A 46 16.62 -14.11 6.23
N PRO A 47 16.40 -13.18 7.18
CA PRO A 47 15.39 -12.15 7.03
C PRO A 47 15.66 -11.26 5.81
N ALA A 48 14.59 -10.90 5.09
CA ALA A 48 14.61 -9.86 4.06
C ALA A 48 13.72 -8.70 4.50
N VAL A 49 14.14 -7.46 4.22
CA VAL A 49 13.40 -6.27 4.66
C VAL A 49 13.05 -5.38 3.48
N ALA A 50 11.80 -4.98 3.37
CA ALA A 50 11.34 -3.95 2.45
C ALA A 50 10.12 -3.23 3.00
N ASN A 51 10.03 -1.91 2.77
CA ASN A 51 8.88 -1.08 3.14
C ASN A 51 8.45 -1.26 4.62
N ASP A 52 9.42 -1.27 5.55
CA ASP A 52 9.21 -1.49 6.98
C ASP A 52 8.56 -2.83 7.34
N VAL A 53 8.68 -3.83 6.47
CA VAL A 53 8.26 -5.21 6.71
C VAL A 53 9.46 -6.15 6.64
N VAL A 54 9.58 -7.02 7.63
CA VAL A 54 10.56 -8.10 7.71
C VAL A 54 9.89 -9.39 7.28
N TYR A 55 10.43 -10.05 6.28
CA TYR A 55 9.96 -11.31 5.75
C TYR A 55 10.91 -12.43 6.15
N ILE A 56 10.35 -13.50 6.71
CA ILE A 56 11.09 -14.70 7.14
C ILE A 56 10.31 -15.97 6.80
N GLY A 57 11.04 -17.00 6.40
CA GLY A 57 10.57 -18.38 6.31
C GLY A 57 10.96 -19.19 7.54
N SER A 58 10.08 -20.10 7.95
CA SER A 58 10.27 -20.95 9.13
C SER A 58 10.10 -22.44 8.78
N ASN A 59 10.69 -23.31 9.58
CA ASN A 59 10.53 -24.76 9.47
C ASN A 59 9.16 -25.26 9.94
N ASP A 60 8.32 -24.39 10.49
CA ASP A 60 6.90 -24.66 10.81
C ASP A 60 5.97 -24.64 9.59
N TYR A 61 6.55 -24.55 8.40
CA TYR A 61 5.88 -24.51 7.10
C TYR A 61 5.13 -23.20 6.90
N LYS A 62 5.68 -22.10 7.40
CA LYS A 62 5.11 -20.77 7.17
C LYS A 62 6.12 -19.76 6.68
N VAL A 63 5.58 -18.80 5.93
CA VAL A 63 6.17 -17.50 5.66
C VAL A 63 5.51 -16.50 6.58
N TYR A 64 6.32 -15.65 7.22
CA TYR A 64 5.86 -14.59 8.12
C TYR A 64 6.28 -13.23 7.56
N ALA A 65 5.39 -12.25 7.72
CA ALA A 65 5.67 -10.85 7.56
C ALA A 65 5.48 -10.13 8.89
N LEU A 66 6.55 -9.52 9.39
CA LEU A 66 6.57 -8.81 10.66
C LEU A 66 6.75 -7.33 10.41
N ASN A 67 6.09 -6.49 11.20
CA ASN A 67 6.31 -5.06 11.19
C ASN A 67 7.71 -4.78 11.74
N ALA A 68 8.55 -4.08 10.98
CA ALA A 68 9.92 -3.79 11.39
C ALA A 68 9.96 -2.94 12.67
N GLN A 69 9.06 -1.97 12.83
CA GLN A 69 9.08 -1.05 13.97
C GLN A 69 8.63 -1.72 15.27
N THR A 70 7.59 -2.58 15.21
CA THR A 70 6.99 -3.17 16.41
C THR A 70 7.39 -4.62 16.65
N GLY A 71 7.88 -5.32 15.62
CA GLY A 71 8.11 -6.77 15.64
C GLY A 71 6.82 -7.60 15.62
N SER A 72 5.65 -6.97 15.45
CA SER A 72 4.36 -7.66 15.44
C SER A 72 4.09 -8.33 14.09
N GLU A 73 3.45 -9.49 14.09
CA GLU A 73 3.00 -10.13 12.85
C GLU A 73 1.98 -9.26 12.12
N ILE A 74 2.24 -9.02 10.83
CA ILE A 74 1.30 -8.42 9.89
C ILE A 74 0.44 -9.52 9.28
N TRP A 75 1.10 -10.59 8.82
CA TRP A 75 0.46 -11.80 8.29
C TRP A 75 1.41 -12.99 8.34
N SER A 76 0.82 -14.18 8.25
CA SER A 76 1.53 -15.44 7.98
C SER A 76 0.80 -16.27 6.93
N TYR A 77 1.54 -17.10 6.20
CA TYR A 77 1.01 -17.97 5.16
C TYR A 77 1.61 -19.37 5.27
N LYS A 78 0.76 -20.41 5.24
CA LYS A 78 1.18 -21.80 5.36
C LYS A 78 1.54 -22.41 4.01
N THR A 79 2.75 -22.92 3.89
CA THR A 79 3.28 -23.71 2.77
C THR A 79 3.08 -25.20 3.00
N GLY A 80 3.44 -26.03 2.02
CA GLY A 80 3.36 -27.49 2.12
C GLY A 80 4.51 -28.13 2.92
N GLN A 81 5.66 -27.46 2.99
CA GLN A 81 6.84 -27.92 3.74
C GLN A 81 7.65 -26.70 4.25
N ALA A 82 8.78 -26.96 4.92
CA ALA A 82 9.68 -25.98 5.50
C ALA A 82 10.12 -24.91 4.50
N VAL A 83 10.32 -23.72 5.05
CA VAL A 83 10.72 -22.55 4.29
C VAL A 83 12.10 -22.12 4.76
N GLU A 84 13.12 -22.82 4.26
CA GLU A 84 14.52 -22.55 4.58
C GLU A 84 15.17 -21.54 3.62
N SER A 85 14.48 -21.19 2.52
CA SER A 85 15.01 -20.24 1.55
C SER A 85 14.97 -18.81 2.08
N THR A 86 15.98 -18.01 1.70
CA THR A 86 15.99 -16.57 1.97
C THR A 86 14.99 -15.86 1.04
N PRO A 87 14.00 -15.11 1.58
CA PRO A 87 13.05 -14.37 0.75
C PRO A 87 13.75 -13.36 -0.17
N SER A 88 13.29 -13.24 -1.40
CA SER A 88 13.78 -12.26 -2.38
C SER A 88 12.67 -11.28 -2.75
N ILE A 89 12.98 -9.99 -2.84
CA ILE A 89 11.98 -8.95 -3.03
C ILE A 89 12.27 -8.21 -4.33
N ALA A 90 11.31 -8.19 -5.25
CA ALA A 90 11.41 -7.46 -6.52
C ALA A 90 10.05 -6.85 -6.88
N ASN A 91 10.03 -5.57 -7.27
CA ASN A 91 8.83 -4.85 -7.69
C ASN A 91 7.65 -4.95 -6.70
N GLY A 92 7.94 -4.96 -5.38
CA GLY A 92 6.92 -5.10 -4.35
C GLY A 92 6.33 -6.51 -4.20
N VAL A 93 6.92 -7.50 -4.86
CA VAL A 93 6.57 -8.92 -4.71
C VAL A 93 7.68 -9.63 -3.95
N VAL A 94 7.31 -10.39 -2.93
CA VAL A 94 8.18 -11.25 -2.13
C VAL A 94 8.11 -12.66 -2.68
N TYR A 95 9.24 -13.22 -3.05
CA TYR A 95 9.39 -14.56 -3.57
C TYR A 95 10.07 -15.45 -2.53
N VAL A 96 9.48 -16.62 -2.27
CA VAL A 96 9.98 -17.55 -1.26
C VAL A 96 9.87 -18.98 -1.78
N GLY A 97 10.97 -19.73 -1.78
CA GLY A 97 10.98 -21.16 -2.07
C GLY A 97 10.66 -21.99 -0.83
N SER A 98 9.87 -23.03 -0.98
CA SER A 98 9.63 -24.06 0.04
C SER A 98 10.19 -25.40 -0.43
N MET A 99 10.51 -26.30 0.50
CA MET A 99 10.92 -27.66 0.11
C MET A 99 9.74 -28.52 -0.41
N ASP A 100 8.51 -27.99 -0.42
CA ASP A 100 7.38 -28.62 -1.13
C ASP A 100 7.51 -28.56 -2.67
N SER A 101 8.66 -28.12 -3.18
CA SER A 101 8.98 -27.94 -4.59
C SER A 101 8.24 -26.79 -5.27
N ASN A 102 7.67 -25.85 -4.51
CA ASN A 102 7.03 -24.65 -5.04
C ASN A 102 7.77 -23.35 -4.66
N VAL A 103 7.52 -22.32 -5.46
CA VAL A 103 7.87 -20.93 -5.17
C VAL A 103 6.59 -20.15 -4.96
N TYR A 104 6.52 -19.46 -3.83
CA TYR A 104 5.41 -18.60 -3.43
C TYR A 104 5.74 -17.14 -3.74
N ALA A 105 4.73 -16.38 -4.18
CA ALA A 105 4.85 -14.96 -4.48
C ALA A 105 3.77 -14.17 -3.71
N PHE A 106 4.20 -13.21 -2.90
CA PHE A 106 3.33 -12.37 -2.07
C PHE A 106 3.51 -10.91 -2.46
N GLY A 107 2.46 -10.27 -2.95
CA GLY A 107 2.51 -8.87 -3.33
C GLY A 107 1.24 -8.45 -4.04
N SER A 108 1.09 -7.14 -4.26
CA SER A 108 -0.01 -6.62 -5.06
C SER A 108 0.38 -6.75 -6.53
N ILE A 109 -0.07 -7.83 -7.18
CA ILE A 109 0.12 -7.98 -8.61
C ILE A 109 -0.82 -6.99 -9.28
N THR A 110 -0.30 -5.85 -9.72
CA THR A 110 -1.03 -5.05 -10.71
C THR A 110 -0.93 -5.81 -12.02
N VAL A 111 -1.84 -6.76 -12.23
CA VAL A 111 -2.06 -7.31 -13.56
C VAL A 111 -2.46 -6.10 -14.41
N PRO A 112 -1.73 -5.76 -15.49
CA PRO A 112 -2.21 -4.76 -16.42
C PRO A 112 -3.55 -5.26 -16.90
N GLN A 113 -4.64 -4.67 -16.41
CA GLN A 113 -5.96 -4.96 -16.92
C GLN A 113 -5.89 -4.64 -18.42
N PRO A 114 -6.18 -5.59 -19.33
CA PRO A 114 -6.37 -5.23 -20.72
C PRO A 114 -7.40 -4.11 -20.71
N SER A 115 -7.07 -3.00 -21.38
CA SER A 115 -7.97 -1.84 -21.46
C SER A 115 -9.37 -2.38 -21.80
N PRO A 116 -10.42 -2.03 -21.02
CA PRO A 116 -11.76 -2.47 -21.39
C PRO A 116 -11.98 -2.10 -22.85
N PRO A 117 -12.54 -3.01 -23.69
CA PRO A 117 -12.76 -2.70 -25.09
C PRO A 117 -13.51 -1.38 -25.15
N LEU A 118 -13.00 -0.42 -25.94
CA LEU A 118 -13.68 0.86 -26.17
C LEU A 118 -15.13 0.52 -26.42
N SER A 119 -16.02 0.95 -25.52
CA SER A 119 -17.45 0.72 -25.69
C SER A 119 -17.81 1.31 -27.04
N SER A 120 -18.21 0.45 -27.99
CA SER A 120 -18.68 0.88 -29.30
C SER A 120 -19.71 1.99 -29.06
N PRO A 121 -19.61 3.15 -29.72
CA PRO A 121 -20.61 4.19 -29.55
C PRO A 121 -21.97 3.56 -29.86
N SER A 122 -22.88 3.58 -28.88
CA SER A 122 -24.25 3.13 -29.10
C SER A 122 -24.87 4.02 -30.15
N LEU A 123 -25.16 3.45 -31.33
CA LEU A 123 -26.03 4.06 -32.34
C LEU A 123 -27.47 4.04 -31.81
N SER A 124 -27.75 4.87 -30.82
CA SER A 124 -29.10 5.08 -30.30
C SER A 124 -29.33 6.57 -30.03
N SER A 125 -29.33 7.35 -31.10
CA SER A 125 -30.07 8.61 -31.19
C SER A 125 -29.99 9.15 -32.63
N ILE A 126 -30.63 8.44 -33.57
CA ILE A 126 -31.19 9.13 -34.73
C ILE A 126 -32.57 9.62 -34.26
N PRO A 127 -32.78 10.91 -33.97
CA PRO A 127 -34.11 11.40 -33.70
C PRO A 127 -34.92 11.34 -35.00
N SER A 128 -35.98 10.53 -34.99
CA SER A 128 -37.02 10.58 -36.01
C SER A 128 -37.68 11.96 -35.98
N SER A 129 -37.58 12.66 -37.11
CA SER A 129 -38.19 13.95 -37.40
C SER A 129 -39.64 14.04 -36.88
N SER A 130 -39.88 14.83 -35.84
CA SER A 130 -41.22 15.31 -35.49
C SER A 130 -41.50 16.62 -36.22
N LYS A 131 -42.67 16.66 -36.87
CA LYS A 131 -43.24 17.81 -37.59
C LYS A 131 -43.37 19.03 -36.67
N PRO A 132 -43.17 20.27 -37.15
CA PRO A 132 -43.23 21.45 -36.29
C PRO A 132 -44.69 21.77 -35.92
N SER A 133 -44.93 21.93 -34.62
CA SER A 133 -46.18 22.45 -34.07
C SER A 133 -45.91 23.79 -33.40
N THR A 134 -46.75 24.76 -33.76
CA THR A 134 -46.73 26.18 -33.47
C THR A 134 -46.65 26.57 -31.98
N SER A 135 -46.02 27.72 -31.76
CA SER A 135 -45.67 28.40 -30.51
C SER A 135 -46.83 28.85 -29.62
N THR A 136 -46.64 28.73 -28.30
CA THR A 136 -47.22 29.64 -27.29
C THR A 136 -46.12 30.13 -26.36
N ILE A 137 -45.87 31.44 -26.35
CA ILE A 137 -44.86 32.11 -25.54
C ILE A 137 -45.42 32.32 -24.12
N SER A 138 -44.76 31.75 -23.10
CA SER A 138 -44.97 32.11 -21.69
C SER A 138 -43.77 32.92 -21.19
N ASN A 139 -43.99 34.23 -21.00
CA ASN A 139 -43.01 35.20 -20.54
C ASN A 139 -42.80 35.10 -19.01
N GLY A 140 -41.97 34.16 -18.55
CA GLY A 140 -41.87 33.89 -17.09
C GLY A 140 -40.49 33.64 -16.48
N SER A 141 -39.37 33.51 -17.22
CA SER A 141 -38.13 33.00 -16.58
C SER A 141 -36.79 33.61 -17.01
N ILE A 142 -36.77 34.73 -17.73
CA ILE A 142 -35.53 35.36 -18.25
C ILE A 142 -34.89 36.38 -17.27
N ARG A 143 -35.32 36.40 -16.00
CA ARG A 143 -34.78 37.37 -15.00
C ARG A 143 -33.77 36.79 -14.01
N ILE A 144 -33.65 35.46 -13.90
CA ILE A 144 -32.90 34.82 -12.79
C ILE A 144 -31.44 34.53 -13.14
N ILE A 145 -31.14 34.23 -14.42
CA ILE A 145 -29.81 33.73 -14.82
C ILE A 145 -28.75 34.85 -14.87
N ILE A 146 -29.15 36.09 -15.20
CA ILE A 146 -28.19 37.20 -15.32
C ILE A 146 -27.72 37.71 -13.95
N GLY A 147 -28.56 37.63 -12.90
CA GLY A 147 -28.20 38.07 -11.54
C GLY A 147 -27.19 37.16 -10.84
N ILE A 148 -27.27 35.85 -11.08
CA ILE A 148 -26.37 34.86 -10.46
C ILE A 148 -24.93 35.00 -11.00
N ILE A 149 -24.78 35.28 -12.29
CA ILE A 149 -23.46 35.44 -12.92
C ILE A 149 -22.73 36.68 -12.38
N VAL A 150 -23.43 37.79 -12.14
CA VAL A 150 -22.81 39.03 -11.61
C VAL A 150 -22.37 38.87 -10.15
N ILE A 151 -23.14 38.17 -9.30
CA ILE A 151 -22.79 37.96 -7.89
C ILE A 151 -21.54 37.06 -7.75
N VAL A 152 -21.40 36.02 -8.57
CA VAL A 152 -20.25 35.10 -8.51
C VAL A 152 -18.93 35.79 -8.92
N VAL A 153 -18.98 36.76 -9.83
CA VAL A 153 -17.80 37.52 -10.27
C VAL A 153 -17.30 38.48 -9.17
N ILE A 154 -18.20 39.09 -8.40
CA ILE A 154 -17.82 40.01 -7.31
C ILE A 154 -17.19 39.24 -6.12
N ILE A 155 -17.69 38.05 -5.78
CA ILE A 155 -17.20 37.27 -4.64
C ILE A 155 -15.78 36.71 -4.89
N LYS A 156 -15.45 36.31 -6.12
CA LYS A 156 -14.09 35.81 -6.44
C LYS A 156 -13.02 36.91 -6.49
N GLY A 157 -13.41 38.17 -6.67
CA GLY A 157 -12.48 39.32 -6.66
C GLY A 157 -12.05 39.77 -5.27
N LEU A 158 -12.85 39.51 -4.22
CA LEU A 158 -12.57 40.00 -2.86
C LEU A 158 -11.67 39.06 -2.02
N VAL A 159 -11.64 37.75 -2.34
CA VAL A 159 -10.94 36.74 -1.53
C VAL A 159 -9.41 36.72 -1.76
N VAL A 160 -8.92 37.31 -2.85
CA VAL A 160 -7.46 37.35 -3.15
C VAL A 160 -6.72 38.42 -2.32
N GLY A 161 -7.43 39.31 -1.61
CA GLY A 161 -6.85 40.53 -1.01
C GLY A 161 -6.63 40.56 0.50
N ILE A 162 -6.91 39.49 1.27
CA ILE A 162 -6.92 39.60 2.75
C ILE A 162 -6.21 38.40 3.41
N SER A 163 -5.24 38.71 4.27
CA SER A 163 -4.68 37.88 5.35
C SER A 163 -3.41 37.07 5.08
N SER A 164 -2.34 37.84 4.85
CA SER A 164 -1.06 37.62 5.56
C SER A 164 -1.25 37.94 7.05
N MET A 165 -1.09 36.98 7.98
CA MET A 165 -0.83 37.25 9.41
C MET A 165 -0.35 35.99 10.17
N LYS A 166 0.75 36.17 10.93
CA LYS A 166 1.53 35.21 11.76
C LYS A 166 0.72 34.48 12.86
N ARG A 167 1.16 33.28 13.31
CA ARG A 167 2.01 33.02 14.53
C ARG A 167 1.85 31.58 15.11
N SER A 168 3.00 30.95 15.42
CA SER A 168 3.35 30.22 16.68
C SER A 168 2.89 28.77 17.01
N LYS A 169 3.94 27.96 17.34
CA LYS A 169 4.07 26.79 18.26
C LYS A 169 3.55 25.43 17.76
N SER A 170 4.43 24.45 17.52
CA SER A 170 5.13 23.53 18.47
C SER A 170 4.31 22.26 18.75
N LYS A 171 4.81 21.10 18.29
CA LYS A 171 5.27 19.99 19.14
C LYS A 171 5.77 18.81 18.28
N SER A 172 6.88 18.26 18.76
CA SER A 172 7.57 17.05 18.33
C SER A 172 6.71 15.80 18.53
N ALA A 173 6.94 14.76 17.73
CA ALA A 173 6.48 13.40 17.98
C ALA A 173 7.67 12.43 17.81
N CYS A 174 7.69 11.40 18.67
CA CYS A 174 8.71 10.38 18.84
C CYS A 174 8.98 9.54 17.60
#